data_AF-A0A323V0W1-F1
#
_entry.id   AF-A0A323V0W1-F1
#
_cell.length_a   1.000
_cell.length_b   1.000
_cell.length_c   1.000
_cell.angle_alpha   90.00
_cell.angle_beta   90.00
_cell.angle_gamma   90.00
#
_symmetry.space_group_name_H-M   'P 1'
#
loop_
_entity.id
_entity.type
_entity.pdbx_description
1 polymer ?
#
loop_
_entity_poly.entity_id
_entity_poly.type
_entity_poly.pdbx_seq_one_letter_code
_entity_poly.pdbx_strand_id
1 'polypeptide(L)'
;MSVHARHLTLAAALTMAVSLPLHAQQEWLSLGSKHWSPTVVSKSGIGTANAVAEARVMRESVKAWCENWAPGDRDCVNREMASPEARKIYRASADCVAGRITTVDGNTYTLAGRWDNSDIGGGRSRWRDAAGRIVGRDNASGGLGISQQWEVLCPAGASPRAAPPPRASDAPRKPPPPPAAPPASAASYAVGEVVYARYGPAWIRGKVTAISRVPGANGPELAYNVTLDNGERGLLPANMMRKAPR
;
A
#
# COMPACT_ATOMS: atom_id res chain seq x y z
N MET A 1 -16.55 24.84 -75.07
CA MET A 1 -17.36 24.09 -74.09
C MET A 1 -16.41 23.17 -73.31
N SER A 2 -16.53 23.21 -71.98
CA SER A 2 -15.96 22.30 -70.97
C SER A 2 -14.46 22.38 -70.64
N VAL A 3 -14.21 23.19 -69.61
CA VAL A 3 -13.16 23.10 -68.58
C VAL A 3 -13.29 21.77 -67.83
N HIS A 4 -12.17 21.15 -67.41
CA HIS A 4 -12.03 20.54 -66.07
C HIS A 4 -10.57 20.22 -65.74
N ALA A 5 -9.93 21.16 -65.04
CA ALA A 5 -8.72 20.93 -64.25
C ALA A 5 -9.08 20.05 -63.05
N ARG A 6 -8.39 18.90 -62.90
CA ARG A 6 -8.48 18.07 -61.69
C ARG A 6 -7.38 18.49 -60.73
N HIS A 7 -7.74 19.36 -59.79
CA HIS A 7 -6.93 19.63 -58.61
C HIS A 7 -7.00 18.41 -57.69
N LEU A 8 -5.87 17.73 -57.47
CA LEU A 8 -5.68 16.79 -56.36
C LEU A 8 -5.30 17.61 -55.13
N THR A 9 -6.25 17.81 -54.22
CA THR A 9 -6.00 18.46 -52.92
C THR A 9 -5.46 17.41 -51.96
N LEU A 10 -4.17 17.49 -51.61
CA LEU A 10 -3.57 16.71 -50.52
C LEU A 10 -4.13 17.23 -49.19
N ALA A 11 -4.98 16.43 -48.53
CA ALA A 11 -5.39 16.70 -47.16
C ALA A 11 -4.26 16.28 -46.20
N ALA A 12 -3.52 17.26 -45.68
CA ALA A 12 -2.58 17.04 -44.58
C ALA A 12 -3.38 16.81 -43.28
N ALA A 13 -3.46 15.56 -42.83
CA ALA A 13 -4.03 15.21 -41.54
C ALA A 13 -3.07 15.64 -40.43
N LEU A 14 -3.37 16.77 -39.79
CA LEU A 14 -2.69 17.24 -38.59
C LEU A 14 -3.12 16.36 -37.40
N THR A 15 -2.36 15.31 -37.08
CA THR A 15 -2.55 14.55 -35.85
C THR A 15 -2.13 15.41 -34.66
N MET A 16 -3.09 16.08 -34.02
CA MET A 16 -2.90 16.63 -32.68
C MET A 16 -2.65 15.45 -31.72
N ALA A 17 -1.40 15.30 -31.27
CA ALA A 17 -1.07 14.45 -30.15
C ALA A 17 -1.73 15.06 -28.90
N VAL A 18 -2.86 14.50 -28.48
CA VAL A 18 -3.46 14.78 -27.19
C VAL A 18 -2.56 14.15 -26.14
N SER A 19 -1.66 14.94 -25.57
CA SER A 19 -0.92 14.57 -24.37
C SER A 19 -1.91 14.45 -23.21
N LEU A 20 -2.40 13.24 -22.97
CA LEU A 20 -3.14 12.94 -21.75
C LEU A 20 -2.22 13.24 -20.55
N PRO A 21 -2.64 14.05 -19.57
CA PRO A 21 -1.85 14.24 -18.37
C PRO A 21 -1.76 12.88 -17.67
N LEU A 22 -0.53 12.40 -17.47
CA LEU A 22 -0.24 11.36 -16.50
C LEU A 22 -0.78 11.86 -15.17
N HIS A 23 -1.87 11.30 -14.67
CA HIS A 23 -2.26 11.49 -13.28
C HIS A 23 -1.09 11.00 -12.44
N ALA A 24 -0.34 11.93 -11.84
CA ALA A 24 0.60 11.57 -10.80
C ALA A 24 -0.21 10.83 -9.74
N GLN A 25 0.06 9.53 -9.55
CA GLN A 25 -0.58 8.77 -8.48
C GLN A 25 -0.36 9.53 -7.17
N GLN A 26 -1.45 9.80 -6.46
CA GLN A 26 -1.37 10.49 -5.17
C GLN A 26 -0.63 9.59 -4.18
N GLU A 27 0.61 9.95 -3.87
CA GLU A 27 1.39 9.28 -2.83
C GLU A 27 0.76 9.55 -1.45
N TRP A 28 0.97 8.61 -0.53
CA TRP A 28 0.42 8.68 0.82
C TRP A 28 1.46 8.18 1.84
N LEU A 29 1.21 8.38 3.14
CA LEU A 29 2.03 7.78 4.20
C LEU A 29 1.18 6.85 5.05
N SER A 30 1.63 5.62 5.26
CA SER A 30 0.89 4.64 6.06
C SER A 30 0.86 5.00 7.54
N LEU A 31 -0.36 5.14 8.08
CA LEU A 31 -0.60 5.25 9.53
C LEU A 31 -0.84 3.88 10.20
N GLY A 32 -0.79 2.78 9.44
CA GLY A 32 -1.07 1.42 9.93
C GLY A 32 -2.37 0.82 9.40
N SER A 33 -2.67 -0.39 9.88
CA SER A 33 -3.64 -1.33 9.28
C SER A 33 -5.11 -0.88 9.31
N LYS A 34 -5.48 -0.01 10.25
CA LYS A 34 -6.88 0.43 10.46
C LYS A 34 -7.06 1.94 10.39
N HIS A 35 -6.10 2.66 9.80
CA HIS A 35 -6.14 4.12 9.70
C HIS A 35 -6.39 4.57 8.26
N TRP A 36 -6.90 5.79 8.10
CA TRP A 36 -6.88 6.46 6.81
C TRP A 36 -5.44 6.76 6.39
N SER A 37 -5.23 6.91 5.08
CA SER A 37 -3.92 7.21 4.50
C SER A 37 -3.83 8.70 4.18
N PRO A 38 -3.10 9.52 4.96
CA PRO A 38 -2.85 10.91 4.63
C PRO A 38 -2.09 11.02 3.30
N THR A 39 -2.51 11.97 2.49
CA THR A 39 -1.93 12.27 1.18
C THR A 39 -0.65 13.07 1.34
N VAL A 40 0.43 12.67 0.67
CA VAL A 40 1.68 13.43 0.61
C VAL A 40 1.45 14.78 -0.06
N VAL A 41 1.78 15.85 0.64
CA VAL A 41 1.66 17.25 0.17
C VAL A 41 3.00 17.90 -0.11
N SER A 42 4.09 17.39 0.48
CA SER A 42 5.44 17.88 0.23
C SER A 42 6.47 16.75 0.35
N LYS A 43 7.54 16.87 -0.43
CA LYS A 43 8.70 15.98 -0.39
C LYS A 43 9.98 16.79 -0.55
N SER A 44 11.05 16.38 0.12
CA SER A 44 12.38 16.96 -0.07
C SER A 44 13.46 15.90 0.19
N GLY A 45 14.63 16.08 -0.45
CA GLY A 45 15.79 15.20 -0.22
C GLY A 45 15.56 13.72 -0.55
N ILE A 46 14.56 13.37 -1.35
CA ILE A 46 14.20 11.99 -1.68
C ILE A 46 15.40 11.22 -2.24
N GLY A 47 15.64 10.03 -1.71
CA GLY A 47 16.78 9.19 -2.06
C GLY A 47 18.11 9.59 -1.41
N THR A 48 18.14 10.61 -0.54
CA THR A 48 19.35 11.09 0.13
C THR A 48 19.37 10.75 1.62
N ALA A 49 20.41 11.18 2.34
CA ALA A 49 20.50 11.06 3.79
C ALA A 49 19.48 11.93 4.56
N ASN A 50 18.81 12.87 3.87
CA ASN A 50 17.89 13.84 4.46
C ASN A 50 16.51 13.79 3.78
N ALA A 51 16.05 12.59 3.39
CA ALA A 51 14.76 12.42 2.74
C ALA A 51 13.62 12.71 3.71
N VAL A 52 12.62 13.46 3.26
CA VAL A 52 11.44 13.86 4.02
C VAL A 52 10.21 13.83 3.13
N ALA A 53 9.10 13.36 3.70
CA ALA A 53 7.77 13.52 3.14
C ALA A 53 6.80 14.01 4.22
N GLU A 54 5.96 14.98 3.88
CA GLU A 54 4.85 15.41 4.74
C GLU A 54 3.52 15.10 4.06
N ALA A 55 2.57 14.67 4.87
CA ALA A 55 1.24 14.27 4.42
C ALA A 55 0.15 14.88 5.29
N ARG A 56 -1.01 15.13 4.67
CA ARG A 56 -2.21 15.66 5.33
C ARG A 56 -3.40 14.77 5.04
N VAL A 57 -4.31 14.69 6.01
CA VAL A 57 -5.55 13.94 5.85
C VAL A 57 -6.47 14.72 4.93
N MET A 58 -6.92 14.06 3.88
CA MET A 58 -7.87 14.63 2.92
C MET A 58 -9.24 14.00 3.14
N ARG A 59 -10.31 14.76 2.93
CA ARG A 59 -11.69 14.28 3.11
C ARG A 59 -11.96 13.03 2.28
N GLU A 60 -11.38 12.94 1.09
CA GLU A 60 -11.50 11.81 0.17
C GLU A 60 -10.90 10.53 0.77
N SER A 61 -9.73 10.64 1.43
CA SER A 61 -9.09 9.51 2.11
C SER A 61 -9.92 8.99 3.29
N VAL A 62 -10.53 9.92 4.04
CA VAL A 62 -11.43 9.59 5.16
C VAL A 62 -12.74 8.99 4.63
N LYS A 63 -13.29 9.52 3.54
CA LYS A 63 -14.48 8.97 2.88
C LYS A 63 -14.24 7.52 2.44
N ALA A 64 -13.13 7.25 1.76
CA ALA A 64 -12.76 5.90 1.35
C ALA A 64 -12.59 4.95 2.55
N TRP A 65 -12.00 5.44 3.64
CA TRP A 65 -11.88 4.68 4.88
C TRP A 65 -13.25 4.40 5.53
N CYS A 66 -14.12 5.41 5.66
CA CYS A 66 -15.46 5.28 6.23
C CYS A 66 -16.35 4.31 5.45
N GLU A 67 -16.29 4.34 4.11
CA GLU A 67 -17.02 3.40 3.25
C GLU A 67 -16.61 1.94 3.50
N ASN A 68 -15.35 1.72 3.90
CA ASN A 68 -14.81 0.39 4.19
C ASN A 68 -15.05 -0.05 5.64
N TRP A 69 -14.79 0.84 6.61
CA TRP A 69 -14.67 0.48 8.03
C TRP A 69 -15.87 0.91 8.89
N ALA A 70 -16.71 1.81 8.40
CA ALA A 70 -17.93 2.26 9.08
C ALA A 70 -19.11 2.31 8.11
N PRO A 71 -19.42 1.20 7.40
CA PRO A 71 -20.46 1.21 6.38
C PRO A 71 -21.83 1.55 7.00
N GLY A 72 -22.53 2.52 6.41
CA GLY A 72 -23.84 2.98 6.88
C GLY A 72 -23.78 4.12 7.90
N ASP A 73 -22.62 4.43 8.46
CA ASP A 73 -22.43 5.61 9.32
C ASP A 73 -22.35 6.88 8.46
N ARG A 74 -23.46 7.64 8.43
CA ARG A 74 -23.58 8.87 7.63
C ARG A 74 -22.72 10.01 8.18
N ASP A 75 -22.33 9.96 9.46
CA ASP A 75 -21.57 11.00 10.13
C ASP A 75 -20.07 10.71 10.22
N CYS A 76 -19.64 9.50 9.85
CA CYS A 76 -18.26 9.05 9.93
C CYS A 76 -17.28 10.07 9.36
N VAL A 77 -17.49 10.54 8.13
CA VAL A 77 -16.57 11.47 7.48
C VAL A 77 -16.45 12.78 8.25
N ASN A 78 -17.56 13.32 8.75
CA ASN A 78 -17.55 14.58 9.48
C ASN A 78 -16.90 14.43 10.86
N ARG A 79 -17.20 13.34 11.57
CA ARG A 79 -16.59 13.02 12.87
C ARG A 79 -15.07 12.86 12.75
N GLU A 80 -14.61 12.04 11.80
CA GLU A 80 -13.18 11.79 11.62
C GLU A 80 -12.45 13.06 11.14
N MET A 81 -13.03 13.84 10.22
CA MET A 81 -12.44 15.11 9.77
C MET A 81 -12.42 16.19 10.86
N ALA A 82 -13.33 16.13 11.84
CA ALA A 82 -13.32 17.04 12.98
C ALA A 82 -12.26 16.67 14.03
N SER A 83 -11.74 15.42 14.00
CA SER A 83 -10.78 14.93 14.98
C SER A 83 -9.46 15.72 14.96
N PRO A 84 -8.77 15.83 16.11
CA PRO A 84 -7.42 16.39 16.14
C PRO A 84 -6.44 15.66 15.23
N GLU A 85 -6.60 14.34 15.07
CA GLU A 85 -5.76 13.49 14.22
C GLU A 85 -5.85 13.88 12.74
N ALA A 86 -7.02 14.28 12.25
CA ALA A 86 -7.20 14.73 10.87
C ALA A 86 -6.53 16.09 10.59
N ARG A 87 -6.24 16.89 11.62
CA ARG A 87 -5.62 18.22 11.48
C ARG A 87 -4.09 18.18 11.51
N LYS A 88 -3.49 17.04 11.87
CA LYS A 88 -2.03 16.89 11.96
C LYS A 88 -1.39 16.92 10.58
N ILE A 89 -0.15 17.43 10.55
CA ILE A 89 0.78 17.17 9.45
C ILE A 89 1.58 15.94 9.86
N TYR A 90 1.43 14.86 9.10
CA TYR A 90 2.18 13.63 9.29
C TYR A 90 3.50 13.74 8.56
N ARG A 91 4.60 13.41 9.23
CA ARG A 91 5.95 13.57 8.66
C ARG A 91 6.72 12.27 8.83
N ALA A 92 7.24 11.77 7.72
CA ALA A 92 8.22 10.69 7.73
C ALA A 92 9.56 11.22 7.20
N SER A 93 10.66 10.67 7.70
CA SER A 93 12.00 11.00 7.24
C SER A 93 12.87 9.75 7.11
N ALA A 94 13.87 9.80 6.24
CA ALA A 94 14.80 8.71 6.07
C ALA A 94 16.21 9.21 5.75
N ASP A 95 17.17 8.42 6.20
CA ASP A 95 18.52 8.39 5.68
C ASP A 95 18.63 7.19 4.71
N CYS A 96 18.43 7.46 3.43
CA CYS A 96 18.43 6.42 2.40
C CYS A 96 19.80 5.74 2.25
N VAL A 97 20.88 6.46 2.59
CA VAL A 97 22.27 6.00 2.46
C VAL A 97 22.65 5.10 3.63
N ALA A 98 22.21 5.45 4.85
CA ALA A 98 22.43 4.64 6.04
C ALA A 98 21.40 3.52 6.22
N GLY A 99 20.31 3.52 5.44
CA GLY A 99 19.25 2.52 5.60
C GLY A 99 18.42 2.75 6.86
N ARG A 100 18.12 3.98 7.24
CA ARG A 100 17.36 4.32 8.45
C ARG A 100 16.12 5.13 8.11
N ILE A 101 15.00 4.85 8.76
CA ILE A 101 13.73 5.57 8.58
C ILE A 101 13.14 5.93 9.93
N THR A 102 12.58 7.13 10.04
CA THR A 102 11.64 7.53 11.09
C THR A 102 10.27 7.67 10.46
N THR A 103 9.33 6.82 10.88
CA THR A 103 7.97 6.80 10.33
C THR A 103 7.10 7.88 10.95
N VAL A 104 5.91 8.08 10.38
CA VAL A 104 4.90 9.06 10.84
C VAL A 104 4.45 8.93 12.30
N ASP A 105 4.66 7.78 12.93
CA ASP A 105 4.40 7.53 14.36
C ASP A 105 5.57 7.95 15.26
N GLY A 106 6.68 8.44 14.68
CA GLY A 106 7.89 8.86 15.38
C GLY A 106 8.88 7.73 15.68
N ASN A 107 8.56 6.48 15.37
CA ASN A 107 9.46 5.35 15.60
C ASN A 107 10.55 5.26 14.54
N THR A 108 11.75 4.83 14.94
CA THR A 108 12.89 4.67 14.04
C THR A 108 13.21 3.20 13.78
N TYR A 109 13.52 2.87 12.53
CA TYR A 109 13.84 1.53 12.08
C TYR A 109 15.10 1.52 11.21
N THR A 110 15.79 0.38 11.21
CA THR A 110 16.99 0.14 10.38
C THR A 110 16.74 -0.96 9.37
N LEU A 111 17.24 -0.76 8.15
CA LEU A 111 17.04 -1.68 7.03
C LEU A 111 17.84 -2.96 7.28
N ALA A 112 17.15 -4.08 7.21
CA ALA A 112 17.69 -5.42 7.44
C ALA A 112 17.63 -6.28 6.17
N GLY A 113 17.64 -5.66 4.99
CA GLY A 113 17.55 -6.33 3.69
C GLY A 113 16.13 -6.30 3.12
N ARG A 114 15.78 -7.34 2.37
CA ARG A 114 14.44 -7.52 1.77
C ARG A 114 13.86 -8.86 2.19
N TRP A 115 12.53 -8.95 2.20
CA TRP A 115 11.84 -10.21 2.32
C TRP A 115 11.95 -11.01 1.03
N ASP A 116 12.01 -12.33 1.15
CA ASP A 116 11.87 -13.24 0.02
C ASP A 116 10.45 -13.14 -0.58
N ASN A 117 10.30 -13.62 -1.81
CA ASN A 117 9.03 -13.54 -2.53
C ASN A 117 8.00 -14.60 -2.09
N SER A 118 8.20 -15.28 -0.96
CA SER A 118 7.37 -16.42 -0.55
C SER A 118 6.04 -16.03 0.13
N ASP A 119 5.88 -14.79 0.57
CA ASP A 119 4.73 -14.36 1.38
C ASP A 119 4.46 -12.83 1.27
N ILE A 120 3.53 -12.31 2.07
CA ILE A 120 3.11 -10.90 2.13
C ILE A 120 4.30 -9.94 2.28
N GLY A 121 4.39 -8.91 1.43
CA GLY A 121 5.55 -8.00 1.45
C GLY A 121 6.83 -8.58 0.85
N GLY A 122 6.73 -9.68 0.09
CA GLY A 122 7.86 -10.24 -0.64
C GLY A 122 8.49 -9.22 -1.59
N GLY A 123 9.82 -9.20 -1.60
CA GLY A 123 10.61 -8.22 -2.33
C GLY A 123 10.67 -6.83 -1.68
N ARG A 124 9.83 -6.52 -0.69
CA ARG A 124 9.86 -5.26 0.05
C ARG A 124 10.94 -5.27 1.12
N SER A 125 11.27 -4.08 1.61
CA SER A 125 12.26 -3.87 2.67
C SER A 125 11.88 -4.60 3.97
N ARG A 126 12.88 -5.18 4.62
CA ARG A 126 12.80 -5.78 5.95
C ARG A 126 13.41 -4.85 6.97
N TRP A 127 12.84 -4.77 8.17
CA TRP A 127 13.18 -3.75 9.16
C TRP A 127 13.52 -4.33 10.52
N ARG A 128 14.44 -3.67 11.24
CA ARG A 128 14.67 -3.85 12.67
C ARG A 128 14.16 -2.66 13.45
N ASP A 129 13.53 -2.91 14.59
CA ASP A 129 13.16 -1.88 15.56
C ASP A 129 14.39 -1.38 16.36
N ALA A 130 14.17 -0.43 17.26
CA ALA A 130 15.22 0.13 18.12
C ALA A 130 15.88 -0.91 19.05
N ALA A 131 15.19 -2.00 19.37
CA ALA A 131 15.73 -3.13 20.13
C ALA A 131 16.47 -4.15 19.25
N GLY A 132 16.59 -3.89 17.94
CA GLY A 132 17.25 -4.76 16.99
C GLY A 132 16.42 -5.98 16.55
N ARG A 133 15.14 -6.06 16.95
CA ARG A 133 14.25 -7.17 16.59
C ARG A 133 13.66 -6.96 15.20
N ILE A 134 13.49 -8.04 14.46
CA ILE A 134 12.85 -7.99 13.14
C ILE A 134 11.36 -7.66 13.31
N VAL A 135 10.90 -6.62 12.62
CA VAL A 135 9.48 -6.28 12.52
C VAL A 135 8.83 -7.25 11.53
N GLY A 136 7.69 -7.84 11.91
CA GLY A 136 6.96 -8.76 11.06
C GLY A 136 6.55 -8.12 9.72
N ARG A 137 6.51 -8.93 8.65
CA ARG A 137 6.36 -8.48 7.25
C ARG A 137 4.96 -8.02 6.83
N ASP A 138 3.98 -8.10 7.74
CA ASP A 138 2.56 -7.87 7.49
C ASP A 138 2.05 -6.49 7.99
N ASN A 139 0.75 -6.24 7.83
CA ASN A 139 0.11 -4.97 8.25
C ASN A 139 -0.15 -4.87 9.76
N ALA A 140 -0.37 -5.99 10.46
CA ALA A 140 -0.61 -5.99 11.90
C ALA A 140 0.69 -5.77 12.67
N SER A 141 1.79 -6.35 12.19
CA SER A 141 3.14 -6.10 12.69
C SER A 141 3.70 -4.72 12.28
N GLY A 142 3.10 -4.06 11.28
CA GLY A 142 3.50 -2.73 10.80
C GLY A 142 4.57 -2.73 9.69
N GLY A 143 5.18 -3.87 9.36
CA GLY A 143 6.28 -3.94 8.40
C GLY A 143 5.94 -3.40 7.01
N LEU A 144 4.74 -3.68 6.50
CA LEU A 144 4.29 -3.14 5.21
C LEU A 144 4.16 -1.61 5.21
N GLY A 145 3.73 -1.02 6.33
CA GLY A 145 3.61 0.42 6.49
C GLY A 145 4.97 1.10 6.48
N ILE A 146 5.97 0.51 7.14
CA ILE A 146 7.36 0.99 7.12
C ILE A 146 7.92 0.90 5.69
N SER A 147 7.74 -0.24 5.00
CA SER A 147 8.19 -0.41 3.62
C SER A 147 7.55 0.59 2.66
N GLN A 148 6.25 0.87 2.81
CA GLN A 148 5.54 1.83 1.98
C GLN A 148 6.09 3.25 2.16
N GLN A 149 6.29 3.69 3.42
CA GLN A 149 6.89 5.01 3.69
C GLN A 149 8.33 5.09 3.17
N TRP A 150 9.10 4.01 3.28
CA TRP A 150 10.43 3.93 2.70
C TRP A 150 10.43 4.08 1.18
N GLU A 151 9.47 3.48 0.48
CA GLU A 151 9.38 3.58 -0.98
C GLU A 151 9.05 5.02 -1.45
N VAL A 152 8.29 5.77 -0.64
CA VAL A 152 8.06 7.22 -0.87
C VAL A 152 9.35 8.03 -0.68
N LEU A 153 10.14 7.69 0.34
CA LEU A 153 11.34 8.45 0.74
C LEU A 153 12.60 8.06 -0.03
N CYS A 154 12.73 6.80 -0.41
CA CYS A 154 13.93 6.17 -0.94
C CYS A 154 13.59 5.26 -2.14
N PRO A 155 13.21 5.85 -3.28
CA PRO A 155 12.85 5.10 -4.49
C PRO A 155 14.05 4.31 -5.04
N ALA A 156 13.74 3.29 -5.85
CA ALA A 156 14.74 2.36 -6.41
C ALA A 156 15.90 3.13 -7.09
N GLY A 157 17.12 2.89 -6.61
CA GLY A 157 18.32 3.64 -7.00
C GLY A 157 19.03 4.28 -5.81
N ALA A 158 18.29 4.65 -4.77
CA ALA A 158 18.83 5.09 -3.48
C ALA A 158 19.17 3.85 -2.62
N SER A 159 20.18 3.08 -3.03
CA SER A 159 20.61 1.93 -2.25
C SER A 159 21.53 2.37 -1.11
N PRO A 160 21.32 1.88 0.12
CA PRO A 160 22.32 2.00 1.16
C PRO A 160 23.61 1.34 0.68
N ARG A 161 24.76 1.97 0.96
CA ARG A 161 26.05 1.31 0.74
C ARG A 161 26.01 -0.01 1.51
N ALA A 162 26.21 -1.13 0.80
CA ALA A 162 26.08 -2.45 1.40
C ALA A 162 26.91 -2.53 2.69
N ALA A 163 26.23 -2.69 3.83
CA ALA A 163 26.91 -3.03 5.06
C ALA A 163 27.55 -4.43 4.89
N PRO A 164 28.76 -4.65 5.42
CA PRO A 164 29.41 -5.95 5.32
C PRO A 164 28.52 -7.03 5.95
N PRO A 165 28.47 -8.24 5.36
CA PRO A 165 27.63 -9.32 5.85
C PRO A 165 28.01 -9.67 7.30
N PRO A 166 27.03 -9.99 8.17
CA PRO A 166 27.33 -10.49 9.51
C PRO A 166 28.14 -11.79 9.42
N ARG A 167 29.15 -11.94 10.28
CA ARG A 167 29.96 -13.16 10.38
C ARG A 167 29.07 -14.35 10.75
N ALA A 168 29.39 -15.51 10.19
CA ALA A 168 28.59 -16.74 10.24
C ALA A 168 28.52 -17.44 11.62
N SER A 169 28.54 -16.71 12.73
CA SER A 169 28.54 -17.28 14.08
C SER A 169 27.25 -17.11 14.88
N ASP A 170 26.24 -16.38 14.38
CA ASP A 170 24.96 -16.17 15.10
C ASP A 170 23.75 -16.68 14.30
N ALA A 171 23.65 -18.00 14.14
CA ALA A 171 22.41 -18.64 13.69
C ALA A 171 21.56 -19.05 14.91
N PRO A 172 20.35 -18.50 15.13
CA PRO A 172 19.41 -19.07 16.08
C PRO A 172 18.79 -20.35 15.53
N ARG A 173 18.63 -21.34 16.41
CA ARG A 173 17.98 -22.64 16.17
C ARG A 173 16.53 -22.45 15.68
N LYS A 174 16.11 -23.32 14.76
CA LYS A 174 14.74 -23.44 14.22
C LYS A 174 13.69 -23.51 15.37
N PRO A 175 12.66 -22.64 15.40
CA PRO A 175 11.57 -22.78 16.37
C PRO A 175 10.67 -24.00 16.05
N PRO A 176 10.06 -24.63 17.07
CA PRO A 176 9.12 -25.73 16.87
C PRO A 176 7.81 -25.24 16.20
N PRO A 177 7.09 -26.12 15.48
CA PRO A 177 5.85 -25.76 14.80
C PRO A 177 4.73 -25.40 15.81
N PRO A 178 3.88 -24.40 15.52
CA PRO A 178 2.74 -24.05 16.37
C PRO A 178 1.66 -25.14 16.35
N PRO A 179 0.85 -25.27 17.42
CA PRO A 179 -0.23 -26.25 17.51
C PRO A 179 -1.38 -25.94 16.52
N ALA A 180 -2.08 -26.99 16.10
CA ALA A 180 -3.14 -26.95 15.09
C ALA A 180 -4.34 -26.07 15.51
N ALA A 181 -4.85 -25.27 14.57
CA ALA A 181 -5.98 -24.37 14.76
C ALA A 181 -7.35 -25.10 14.73
N PRO A 182 -8.36 -24.65 15.51
CA PRO A 182 -9.74 -25.16 15.48
C PRO A 182 -10.50 -24.76 14.18
N PRO A 183 -11.62 -25.44 13.83
CA PRO A 183 -12.15 -25.47 12.48
C PRO A 183 -12.64 -24.10 11.96
N ALA A 184 -12.51 -23.94 10.63
CA ALA A 184 -12.83 -22.75 9.88
C ALA A 184 -14.34 -22.45 9.87
N SER A 185 -14.71 -21.21 10.19
CA SER A 185 -15.94 -20.63 9.64
C SER A 185 -15.84 -20.67 8.11
N ALA A 186 -16.90 -21.11 7.43
CA ALA A 186 -16.87 -21.32 5.97
C ALA A 186 -16.51 -20.02 5.24
N ALA A 187 -15.34 -19.99 4.62
CA ALA A 187 -14.89 -18.84 3.84
C ALA A 187 -15.77 -18.68 2.59
N SER A 188 -16.15 -17.43 2.29
CA SER A 188 -17.00 -17.06 1.15
C SER A 188 -16.26 -17.06 -0.19
N TYR A 189 -14.92 -17.02 -0.15
CA TYR A 189 -14.03 -17.05 -1.31
C TYR A 189 -12.81 -17.92 -0.99
N ALA A 190 -12.27 -18.59 -2.01
CA ALA A 190 -11.11 -19.46 -1.89
C ALA A 190 -9.80 -18.74 -2.26
N VAL A 191 -8.69 -19.19 -1.67
CA VAL A 191 -7.36 -18.78 -2.16
C VAL A 191 -7.19 -19.22 -3.61
N GLY A 192 -6.77 -18.30 -4.45
CA GLY A 192 -6.64 -18.49 -5.89
C GLY A 192 -7.87 -18.02 -6.69
N GLU A 193 -8.99 -17.75 -6.03
CA GLU A 193 -10.23 -17.33 -6.69
C GLU A 193 -10.08 -15.94 -7.28
N VAL A 194 -10.48 -15.80 -8.55
CA VAL A 194 -10.56 -14.49 -9.21
C VAL A 194 -11.85 -13.82 -8.77
N VAL A 195 -11.72 -12.60 -8.26
CA VAL A 195 -12.81 -11.80 -7.71
C VAL A 195 -12.77 -10.41 -8.33
N TYR A 196 -13.90 -9.72 -8.31
CA TYR A 196 -13.86 -8.26 -8.35
C TYR A 196 -13.86 -7.76 -6.92
N ALA A 197 -12.88 -6.94 -6.59
CA ALA A 197 -12.73 -6.31 -5.30
C ALA A 197 -12.97 -4.81 -5.43
N ARG A 198 -13.67 -4.24 -4.45
CA ARG A 198 -14.02 -2.83 -4.44
C ARG A 198 -12.80 -2.00 -4.05
N TYR A 199 -12.45 -1.04 -4.90
CA TYR A 199 -11.33 -0.11 -4.71
C TYR A 199 -11.83 1.30 -5.06
N GLY A 200 -12.08 2.11 -4.03
CA GLY A 200 -12.83 3.36 -4.18
C GLY A 200 -14.22 3.13 -4.77
N PRO A 201 -14.67 3.91 -5.79
CA PRO A 201 -15.96 3.69 -6.45
C PRO A 201 -15.96 2.52 -7.43
N ALA A 202 -14.78 1.97 -7.78
CA ALA A 202 -14.63 0.98 -8.84
C ALA A 202 -14.59 -0.45 -8.31
N TRP A 203 -14.99 -1.39 -9.17
CA TRP A 203 -14.79 -2.82 -8.98
C TRP A 203 -13.62 -3.25 -9.85
N ILE A 204 -12.50 -3.55 -9.23
CA ILE A 204 -11.27 -3.93 -9.93
C ILE A 204 -11.11 -5.44 -9.81
N ARG A 205 -10.80 -6.09 -10.94
CA ARG A 205 -10.53 -7.52 -10.95
C ARG A 205 -9.26 -7.79 -10.16
N GLY A 206 -9.24 -8.90 -9.45
CA GLY A 206 -8.11 -9.33 -8.67
C GLY A 206 -8.22 -10.81 -8.31
N LYS A 207 -7.28 -11.26 -7.50
CA LYS A 207 -7.19 -12.65 -7.07
C LYS A 207 -7.05 -12.69 -5.56
N VAL A 208 -7.88 -13.52 -4.92
CA VAL A 208 -7.73 -13.83 -3.50
C VAL A 208 -6.43 -14.59 -3.32
N THR A 209 -5.53 -14.06 -2.50
CA THR A 209 -4.21 -14.65 -2.27
C THR A 209 -4.09 -15.30 -0.90
N ALA A 210 -4.90 -14.89 0.07
CA ALA A 210 -4.97 -15.50 1.40
C ALA A 210 -6.28 -15.13 2.11
N ILE A 211 -6.69 -15.96 3.07
CA ILE A 211 -7.84 -15.71 3.94
C ILE A 211 -7.29 -15.58 5.37
N SER A 212 -7.65 -14.50 6.06
CA SER A 212 -7.14 -14.15 7.39
C SER A 212 -8.31 -13.95 8.35
N ARG A 213 -8.17 -14.38 9.61
CA ARG A 213 -9.08 -13.94 10.68
C ARG A 213 -8.59 -12.61 11.22
N VAL A 214 -9.47 -11.62 11.28
CA VAL A 214 -9.21 -10.30 11.85
C VAL A 214 -10.23 -9.98 12.95
N PRO A 215 -9.90 -9.15 13.94
CA PRO A 215 -10.88 -8.66 14.91
C PRO A 215 -11.87 -7.71 14.22
N GLY A 216 -13.15 -8.11 14.17
CA GLY A 216 -14.28 -7.34 13.65
C GLY A 216 -15.19 -6.81 14.77
N ALA A 217 -16.15 -5.96 14.41
CA ALA A 217 -17.06 -5.30 15.36
C ALA A 217 -17.93 -6.28 16.17
N ASN A 218 -18.20 -7.46 15.62
CA ASN A 218 -19.03 -8.50 16.24
C ASN A 218 -18.21 -9.76 16.61
N GLY A 219 -16.89 -9.64 16.71
CA GLY A 219 -15.96 -10.75 16.96
C GLY A 219 -15.05 -11.05 15.77
N PRO A 220 -14.28 -12.15 15.82
CA PRO A 220 -13.34 -12.51 14.76
C PRO A 220 -14.06 -12.75 13.42
N GLU A 221 -13.69 -11.99 12.39
CA GLU A 221 -14.24 -12.08 11.05
C GLU A 221 -13.18 -12.51 10.02
N LEU A 222 -13.62 -13.01 8.87
CA LEU A 222 -12.72 -13.36 7.77
C LEU A 222 -12.51 -12.16 6.86
N ALA A 223 -11.25 -11.81 6.65
CA ALA A 223 -10.82 -10.86 5.64
C ALA A 223 -9.93 -11.56 4.61
N TYR A 224 -9.95 -11.04 3.40
CA TYR A 224 -9.40 -11.69 2.22
C TYR A 224 -8.36 -10.77 1.63
N ASN A 225 -7.15 -11.28 1.53
CA ASN A 225 -6.08 -10.58 0.83
C ASN A 225 -6.36 -10.70 -0.66
N VAL A 226 -6.47 -9.56 -1.35
CA VAL A 226 -6.70 -9.51 -2.78
C VAL A 226 -5.57 -8.74 -3.44
N THR A 227 -4.96 -9.34 -4.45
CA THR A 227 -4.11 -8.63 -5.40
C THR A 227 -4.96 -8.19 -6.57
N LEU A 228 -5.06 -6.89 -6.78
CA LEU A 228 -5.83 -6.29 -7.87
C LEU A 228 -4.97 -6.23 -9.14
N ASP A 229 -5.62 -6.28 -10.30
CA ASP A 229 -4.98 -6.26 -11.62
C ASP A 229 -4.29 -4.91 -11.90
N ASN A 230 -4.65 -3.84 -11.17
CA ASN A 230 -3.95 -2.55 -11.20
C ASN A 230 -2.68 -2.51 -10.33
N GLY A 231 -2.24 -3.66 -9.78
CA GLY A 231 -1.04 -3.78 -8.95
C GLY A 231 -1.26 -3.49 -7.46
N GLU A 232 -2.41 -2.93 -7.10
CA GLU A 232 -2.77 -2.62 -5.71
C GLU A 232 -3.12 -3.89 -4.92
N ARG A 233 -2.94 -3.83 -3.59
CA ARG A 233 -3.26 -4.96 -2.71
C ARG A 233 -4.00 -4.48 -1.48
N GLY A 234 -4.99 -5.25 -1.06
CA GLY A 234 -5.82 -4.90 0.10
C GLY A 234 -6.28 -6.13 0.86
N LEU A 235 -6.47 -5.94 2.17
CA LEU A 235 -7.18 -6.88 3.02
C LEU A 235 -8.64 -6.43 3.06
N LEU A 236 -9.52 -7.21 2.45
CA LEU A 236 -10.91 -6.83 2.20
C LEU A 236 -11.88 -7.76 2.91
N PRO A 237 -12.94 -7.25 3.54
CA PRO A 237 -14.03 -8.09 4.02
C PRO A 237 -14.82 -8.70 2.84
N ALA A 238 -15.56 -9.79 3.10
CA ALA A 238 -16.30 -10.53 2.07
C ALA A 238 -17.27 -9.68 1.24
N ASN A 239 -17.90 -8.68 1.87
CA ASN A 239 -18.87 -7.76 1.26
C ASN A 239 -18.25 -6.76 0.25
N MET A 240 -16.92 -6.63 0.25
CA MET A 240 -16.18 -5.81 -0.72
C MET A 240 -15.63 -6.62 -1.88
N MET A 241 -16.00 -7.89 -1.97
CA MET A 241 -15.69 -8.71 -3.12
C MET A 241 -16.97 -9.26 -3.71
N ARG A 242 -16.89 -9.61 -4.99
CA ARG A 242 -17.90 -10.39 -5.69
C ARG A 242 -17.19 -11.38 -6.61
N LYS A 243 -17.83 -12.51 -6.86
CA LYS A 243 -17.29 -13.51 -7.78
C LYS A 243 -17.13 -12.89 -9.17
N ALA A 244 -15.99 -13.13 -9.82
CA ALA A 244 -15.86 -12.84 -11.23
C ALA A 244 -16.70 -13.86 -12.03
N PRO A 245 -17.32 -13.46 -13.15
CA PRO A 245 -17.88 -14.42 -14.11
C PRO A 245 -16.77 -15.41 -14.51
N ARG A 246 -17.15 -16.68 -14.63
CA ARG A 246 -16.25 -17.74 -15.10
C ARG A 246 -15.92 -17.55 -16.57
#